data_AF-A0A0M0BRQ7-F1
#
_entry.id   AF-A0A0M0BRQ7-F1
#
_cell.length_a   1.000
_cell.length_b   1.000
_cell.length_c   1.000
_cell.angle_alpha   90.00
_cell.angle_beta   90.00
_cell.angle_gamma   90.00
#
_symmetry.space_group_name_H-M   'P 1'
#
loop_
_entity.id
_entity.type
_entity.pdbx_description
1 polymer ?
#
loop_
_entity_poly.entity_id
_entity_poly.type
_entity_poly.pdbx_seq_one_letter_code
_entity_poly.pdbx_strand_id
1 'polypeptide(L)' 'MKTHETEALRVKTPPPLPYVIIYEQTAHHVGLLWEKNSHGKWELLVSFSGDGFKEYTSRK' A
#
# COMPACT_ATOMS: atom_id res chain seq x y z
N MET A 1 19.66 -46.58 18.14
CA MET A 1 19.78 -45.60 17.06
C MET A 1 18.37 -45.36 16.53
N LYS A 2 17.74 -44.21 16.83
CA LYS A 2 16.36 -43.90 16.39
C LYS A 2 16.44 -43.01 15.15
N THR A 3 15.94 -43.50 14.03
CA THR A 3 15.76 -42.72 12.80
C THR A 3 14.62 -41.74 13.00
N HIS A 4 14.94 -40.45 12.97
CA HIS A 4 13.93 -39.39 12.90
C HIS A 4 13.53 -39.23 11.43
N GLU A 5 12.39 -39.80 11.05
CA GLU A 5 11.75 -39.46 9.79
C GLU A 5 11.30 -38.00 9.85
N THR A 6 11.88 -37.17 8.98
CA THR A 6 11.47 -35.78 8.82
C THR A 6 10.20 -35.78 7.96
N GLU A 7 9.04 -35.79 8.63
CA GLU A 7 7.76 -35.62 7.95
C GLU A 7 7.73 -34.24 7.30
N ALA A 8 7.68 -34.21 5.97
CA ALA A 8 7.57 -32.97 5.22
C ALA A 8 6.25 -32.29 5.61
N LEU A 9 6.33 -31.14 6.28
CA LEU A 9 5.20 -30.23 6.49
C LEU A 9 4.64 -29.87 5.11
N ARG A 10 3.64 -30.63 4.64
CA ARG A 10 2.83 -30.26 3.48
C ARG A 10 2.08 -29.00 3.87
N VAL A 11 2.69 -27.84 3.59
CA VAL A 11 2.02 -26.55 3.67
C VAL A 11 0.85 -26.65 2.72
N LYS A 12 -0.35 -26.90 3.25
CA LYS A 12 -1.60 -26.80 2.49
C LYS A 12 -1.62 -25.40 1.91
N THR A 13 -1.48 -25.30 0.60
CA THR A 13 -1.63 -24.04 -0.11
C THR A 13 -2.98 -23.44 0.32
N PRO A 14 -3.02 -22.19 0.82
CA PRO A 14 -4.29 -21.58 1.18
C PRO A 14 -5.20 -21.57 -0.04
N PRO A 15 -6.52 -21.78 0.15
CA PRO A 15 -7.47 -21.77 -0.97
C PRO A 15 -7.34 -20.45 -1.73
N PRO A 16 -7.49 -20.46 -3.06
CA PRO A 16 -7.46 -19.23 -3.85
C PRO A 16 -8.48 -18.26 -3.25
N LEU A 17 -8.02 -17.07 -2.91
CA LEU A 17 -8.92 -16.02 -2.44
C LEU A 17 -10.00 -15.82 -3.52
N PRO A 18 -11.28 -15.60 -3.15
CA PRO A 18 -12.25 -15.09 -4.10
C PRO A 18 -11.71 -13.79 -4.71
N TYR A 19 -12.32 -13.25 -5.76
CA TYR A 19 -11.93 -11.97 -6.38
C TYR A 19 -12.06 -10.81 -5.37
N VAL A 20 -11.20 -10.78 -4.36
CA VAL A 20 -11.12 -9.79 -3.30
C VAL A 20 -10.24 -8.71 -3.90
N ILE A 21 -10.83 -7.55 -4.09
CA ILE A 21 -10.07 -6.34 -4.37
C ILE A 21 -9.32 -6.03 -3.06
N ILE A 22 -8.02 -6.29 -3.06
CA ILE A 22 -7.16 -5.99 -1.92
C ILE A 22 -6.71 -4.54 -2.07
N TYR A 23 -7.14 -3.70 -1.14
CA TYR A 23 -6.60 -2.35 -0.96
C TYR A 23 -5.55 -2.39 0.13
N GLU A 24 -4.31 -2.02 -0.22
CA GLU A 24 -3.25 -1.79 0.76
C GLU A 24 -3.12 -0.28 0.97
N GLN A 25 -3.33 0.20 2.19
CA GLN A 25 -3.05 1.60 2.54
C GLN A 25 -1.53 1.80 2.53
N THR A 26 -1.04 2.59 1.58
CA THR A 26 0.40 2.65 1.32
C THR A 26 1.10 3.82 1.97
N ALA A 27 0.41 4.95 2.16
CA ALA A 27 0.93 6.10 2.89
C ALA A 27 -0.14 7.17 3.14
N HIS A 28 -0.05 7.82 4.29
CA HIS A 28 -0.71 9.10 4.54
C HIS A 28 0.18 10.22 4.02
N HIS A 29 -0.35 11.08 3.15
CA HIS A 29 0.38 12.20 2.57
C HIS A 29 -0.20 13.51 3.10
N VAL A 30 0.69 14.41 3.50
CA VAL A 30 0.37 15.79 3.84
C VAL A 30 1.29 16.70 3.04
N GLY A 31 0.74 17.79 2.51
CA GLY A 31 1.48 18.70 1.65
C GLY A 31 0.97 20.13 1.69
N LEU A 32 1.87 21.05 1.36
CA LEU A 32 1.62 22.47 1.27
C LEU A 32 2.06 22.95 -0.12
N LEU A 33 1.16 23.61 -0.84
CA LEU A 33 1.45 24.26 -2.11
C LEU A 33 1.68 25.76 -1.86
N TRP A 34 2.86 26.24 -2.22
CA TRP A 34 3.24 27.64 -2.12
C TRP A 34 3.39 28.23 -3.52
N GLU A 35 2.94 29.47 -3.69
CA GLU A 35 3.11 30.23 -4.93
C GLU A 35 3.83 31.55 -4.63
N LYS A 36 4.61 32.04 -5.59
CA LYS A 36 5.30 33.31 -5.48
C LYS A 36 4.43 34.42 -6.09
N ASN A 37 4.00 35.37 -5.28
CA ASN A 37 3.16 36.47 -5.74
C ASN A 37 3.95 37.46 -6.63
N SER A 38 3.23 38.42 -7.22
CA SER A 38 3.81 39.45 -8.10
C SER A 38 4.85 40.35 -7.41
N HIS A 39 4.90 40.34 -6.07
CA HIS A 39 5.84 41.10 -5.25
C HIS A 39 7.05 40.25 -4.82
N GLY A 40 7.15 39.02 -5.33
CA GLY A 40 8.25 38.10 -5.05
C GLY A 40 8.18 37.41 -3.69
N LYS A 41 7.06 37.48 -2.98
CA LYS A 41 6.87 36.79 -1.69
C LYS A 41 6.19 35.45 -1.90
N TRP A 42 6.56 34.46 -1.08
CA TRP A 42 5.87 33.17 -1.04
C TRP A 42 4.59 33.27 -0.22
N GLU A 43 3.49 32.80 -0.79
CA GLU A 43 2.18 32.72 -0.15
C GLU A 43 1.68 31.28 -0.22
N LEU A 44 1.10 30.81 0.89
CA LEU A 44 0.49 29.48 0.93
C LEU A 44 -0.79 29.51 0.11
N LEU A 45 -0.86 28.69 -0.93
CA LEU A 45 -2.03 28.58 -1.80
C LEU A 45 -3.00 27.51 -1.29
N VAL A 46 -2.47 26.34 -0.93
CA VAL A 46 -3.30 25.19 -0.52
C VAL A 46 -2.54 24.33 0.49
N SER A 47 -3.27 23.82 1.48
CA SER A 47 -2.86 22.67 2.27
C SER A 47 -3.71 21.46 1.87
N PHE A 48 -3.10 20.30 1.77
CA PHE A 48 -3.81 19.07 1.45
C PHE A 48 -3.31 17.90 2.28
N SER A 49 -4.23 16.98 2.55
CA SER A 49 -3.94 15.68 3.12
C SER A 49 -4.73 14.62 2.36
N GLY A 50 -4.19 13.40 2.31
CA GLY A 50 -4.88 12.31 1.65
C GLY A 50 -4.20 10.97 1.91
N ASP A 51 -5.02 9.92 1.93
CA ASP A 51 -4.56 8.55 2.05
C ASP A 51 -4.40 7.94 0.65
N GLY A 52 -3.18 7.47 0.35
CA GLY A 52 -2.92 6.70 -0.85
C GLY A 52 -3.22 5.21 -0.61
N PHE A 53 -3.88 4.57 -1.58
CA PHE A 53 -4.08 3.13 -1.60
C PHE A 53 -3.53 2.53 -2.89
N LYS A 54 -2.94 1.33 -2.78
CA LYS A 54 -2.68 0.47 -3.93
C LYS A 54 -3.85 -0.48 -4.10
N GLU A 55 -4.37 -0.54 -5.31
CA GLU A 55 -5.35 -1.53 -5.72
C GLU A 55 -4.65 -2.67 -6.46
N TYR A 56 -4.80 -3.89 -5.97
CA TYR A 56 -4.31 -5.08 -6.66
C TYR A 56 -5.47 -5.77 -7.39
N THR A 57 -5.36 -5.88 -8.71
CA THR A 57 -6.32 -6.62 -9.56
C THR A 57 -5.64 -7.86 -10.15
N SER A 58 -6.30 -9.03 -10.06
CA SER A 58 -5.86 -10.23 -10.76
C SER A 58 -6.57 -10.34 -12.11
N ARG A 59 -5.81 -10.55 -13.19
CA ARG A 59 -6.38 -10.90 -14.49
C ARG A 59 -6.76 -12.39 -14.47
N LYS A 60 -7.96 -12.70 -14.94
CA LYS A 60 -8.45 -14.07 -15.14
C LYS A 60 -7.69 -14.79 -16.24
#